data_AF-A0A2N5FL88-F1
#
_entry.id   AF-A0A2N5FL88-F1
#
_cell.length_a   1.000
_cell.length_b   1.000
_cell.length_c   1.000
_cell.angle_alpha   90.00
_cell.angle_beta   90.00
_cell.angle_gamma   90.00
#
_symmetry.space_group_name_H-M   'P 1'
#
loop_
_entity.id
_entity.type
_entity.pdbx_description
1 polymer ?
#
loop_
_entity_poly.entity_id
_entity_poly.type
_entity_poly.pdbx_seq_one_letter_code
_entity_poly.pdbx_strand_id
1 'polypeptide(L)' 'MYFVVVDIGCSDCGEASNVVGIFTEEKKARKALEEYKITNKLDLYGDDHQFLIYKLEELNQIHNNSYEHLIYDSEED' A
#
# COMPACT_ATOMS: atom_id res chain seq x y z
N MET A 1 16.20 3.57 -2.94
CA MET A 1 14.78 3.86 -3.20
C MET A 1 13.98 2.58 -3.07
N TYR A 2 12.98 2.62 -2.21
CA TYR A 2 12.15 1.50 -1.79
C TYR A 2 10.68 1.89 -1.94
N PHE A 3 9.85 0.89 -2.19
CA PHE A 3 8.41 1.02 -2.37
C PHE A 3 7.75 0.03 -1.43
N VAL A 4 7.12 0.53 -0.38
CA VAL A 4 6.42 -0.26 0.64
C VAL A 4 4.94 -0.28 0.27
N VAL A 5 4.43 -1.46 -0.03
CA VAL A 5 3.00 -1.68 -0.31
C VAL A 5 2.31 -2.03 0.99
N VAL A 6 1.27 -1.28 1.33
CA VAL A 6 0.53 -1.40 2.58
C VAL A 6 -0.96 -1.59 2.26
N ASP A 7 -1.55 -2.52 2.98
CA ASP A 7 -2.99 -2.75 3.10
C ASP A 7 -3.41 -2.29 4.49
N ILE A 8 -4.24 -1.25 4.59
CA ILE A 8 -4.78 -0.74 5.84
C ILE A 8 -6.21 -1.24 5.97
N GLY A 9 -6.42 -2.28 6.78
CA GLY A 9 -7.76 -2.76 7.12
C GLY A 9 -8.56 -1.80 8.03
N CYS A 10 -9.86 -2.04 8.11
CA CYS A 10 -10.83 -1.27 8.89
C CYS A 10 -10.69 -1.49 10.40
N SER A 11 -10.40 -0.42 11.15
CA SER A 11 -10.29 -0.46 12.61
C SER A 11 -11.60 -0.81 13.32
N ASP A 12 -12.73 -0.41 12.75
CA ASP A 12 -14.06 -0.61 13.34
C ASP A 12 -14.61 -2.02 13.06
N CYS A 13 -14.13 -2.64 11.99
CA CYS A 13 -14.53 -3.96 11.50
C CYS A 13 -13.62 -5.07 12.04
N GLY A 14 -12.46 -4.71 12.59
CA GLY A 14 -11.48 -5.64 13.16
C GLY A 14 -10.53 -6.25 12.13
N GLU A 15 -10.44 -5.67 10.94
CA GLU A 15 -9.55 -6.14 9.89
C GLU A 15 -8.11 -5.66 10.12
N ALA A 16 -7.16 -6.58 9.95
CA ALA A 16 -5.76 -6.30 10.22
C ALA A 16 -5.12 -5.52 9.06
N SER A 17 -4.28 -4.54 9.39
CA SER A 17 -3.40 -3.91 8.42
C SER A 17 -2.16 -4.78 8.16
N ASN A 18 -1.69 -4.81 6.93
CA ASN A 18 -0.58 -5.66 6.47
C ASN A 18 0.44 -4.86 5.65
N VAL A 19 1.73 -5.18 5.83
CA VAL A 19 2.75 -4.85 4.84
C VAL A 19 2.72 -5.96 3.78
N VAL A 20 2.19 -5.63 2.60
CA VAL A 20 2.09 -6.56 1.47
C VAL A 20 3.47 -6.91 0.92
N GLY A 21 4.38 -5.92 0.87
CA GLY A 21 5.76 -6.15 0.48
C GLY A 21 6.60 -4.88 0.39
N ILE A 22 7.92 -5.07 0.29
CA ILE A 22 8.91 -4.00 0.08
C ILE A 22 9.68 -4.29 -1.20
N PHE A 23 9.67 -3.34 -2.13
CA PHE A 23 10.25 -3.49 -3.46
C PHE A 23 11.28 -2.39 -3.74
N THR A 24 12.18 -2.64 -4.68
CA THR A 24 13.14 -1.64 -5.18
C THR A 24 12.72 -1.02 -6.52
N GLU A 25 11.62 -1.50 -7.11
CA GLU A 25 11.07 -1.03 -8.38
C GLU A 25 9.57 -0.74 -8.23
N GLU A 26 9.13 0.47 -8.58
CA GLU A 26 7.73 0.90 -8.47
C GLU A 26 6.77 -0.02 -9.24
N LYS A 27 7.14 -0.40 -10.47
CA LYS A 27 6.33 -1.28 -11.31
C LYS A 27 6.05 -2.63 -10.66
N LYS A 28 7.02 -3.17 -9.91
CA LYS A 28 6.84 -4.43 -9.15
C LYS A 28 5.94 -4.23 -7.94
N ALA A 29 6.06 -3.09 -7.25
CA ALA A 29 5.18 -2.74 -6.14
C ALA A 29 3.71 -2.62 -6.58
N ARG A 30 3.46 -1.89 -7.68
CA ARG A 30 2.11 -1.75 -8.28
C ARG A 30 1.54 -3.11 -8.68
N LYS A 31 2.32 -3.92 -9.40
CA LYS A 31 1.89 -5.26 -9.80
C LYS A 31 1.58 -6.16 -8.59
N ALA A 32 2.39 -6.09 -7.53
CA ALA A 32 2.17 -6.88 -6.33
C ALA A 32 0.90 -6.45 -5.58
N LEU A 33 0.58 -5.15 -5.56
CA LEU A 33 -0.66 -4.66 -4.98
C LEU A 33 -1.88 -5.23 -5.72
N GLU A 34 -1.87 -5.19 -7.06
CA GLU A 34 -2.95 -5.75 -7.88
C GLU A 34 -3.10 -7.26 -7.70
N GLU A 35 -1.99 -8.01 -7.70
CA GLU A 35 -2.00 -9.45 -7.43
C GLU A 35 -2.55 -9.76 -6.02
N TYR A 36 -2.23 -8.93 -5.02
CA TYR A 36 -2.71 -9.08 -3.65
C TYR A 36 -4.21 -8.84 -3.53
N LYS A 37 -4.74 -7.76 -4.14
CA LYS A 37 -6.19 -7.47 -4.18
C LYS A 37 -6.97 -8.63 -4.81
N ILE A 38 -6.53 -9.09 -5.98
CA ILE A 38 -7.18 -10.19 -6.72
C ILE A 38 -7.15 -11.50 -5.90
N THR A 39 -5.99 -11.85 -5.36
CA THR A 39 -5.79 -13.12 -4.64
C THR A 39 -6.67 -13.21 -3.38
N ASN A 40 -6.78 -12.09 -2.65
CA ASN A 40 -7.55 -12.01 -1.42
C ASN A 40 -9.01 -11.57 -1.65
N LYS A 41 -9.39 -11.30 -2.90
CA LYS A 41 -10.72 -10.84 -3.31
C LYS A 41 -11.16 -9.56 -2.58
N LEU A 42 -10.22 -8.66 -2.30
CA LEU A 42 -10.47 -7.47 -1.49
C LEU A 42 -11.40 -6.47 -2.19
N ASP A 43 -11.46 -6.50 -3.52
CA ASP A 43 -12.42 -5.71 -4.31
C ASP A 43 -13.90 -6.07 -4.01
N LEU A 44 -14.16 -7.21 -3.35
CA LEU A 44 -15.50 -7.62 -2.92
C LEU A 44 -15.89 -7.06 -1.56
N TYR A 45 -14.93 -6.55 -0.77
CA TYR A 45 -15.12 -6.10 0.61
C TYR A 45 -15.23 -4.57 0.73
N GLY A 46 -15.41 -3.85 -0.39
CA GLY A 46 -15.74 -2.42 -0.38
C GLY A 46 -14.67 -1.53 0.27
N ASP A 47 -15.12 -0.51 1.01
CA ASP A 47 -14.27 0.53 1.64
C ASP A 47 -13.57 0.08 2.94
N ASP A 48 -13.64 -1.22 3.27
CA ASP A 48 -13.05 -1.73 4.53
C ASP A 48 -11.51 -1.78 4.47
N HIS A 49 -10.92 -1.61 3.29
CA HIS A 49 -9.47 -1.60 3.08
C HIS A 49 -9.00 -0.36 2.31
N GLN A 50 -7.92 0.26 2.78
CA GLN A 50 -7.18 1.30 2.06
C GLN A 50 -5.80 0.78 1.62
N PHE A 51 -5.52 0.86 0.33
CA PHE A 51 -4.26 0.40 -0.26
C PHE A 51 -3.33 1.57 -0.59
N LEU A 52 -2.08 1.50 -0.15
CA LEU A 52 -1.10 2.58 -0.32
C LEU A 52 0.26 2.03 -0.77
N ILE A 53 0.99 2.83 -1.55
CA ILE A 53 2.40 2.59 -1.87
C ILE A 53 3.23 3.78 -1.37
N TYR A 54 4.13 3.51 -0.43
CA TYR A 54 5.06 4.49 0.14
C TYR A 54 6.44 4.40 -0.52
N LYS A 55 6.91 5.52 -1.03
CA LYS A 55 8.25 5.71 -1.60
C LYS A 55 9.22 6.20 -0.53
N LEU A 56 10.23 5.40 -0.22
CA LEU A 56 11.28 5.72 0.74
C LEU A 56 12.65 5.80 0.05
N GLU A 57 13.49 6.75 0.44
CA GLU A 57 14.85 6.85 -0.10
C GLU A 57 15.81 5.91 0.64
N GLU A 58 15.68 5.84 1.96
CA GLU A 58 16.56 5.12 2.89
C GLU A 58 15.76 4.19 3.83
N LEU A 59 16.44 3.21 4.41
CA LEU A 59 15.88 2.31 5.43
C LEU A 59 16.39 2.69 6.82
N ASN A 60 15.73 2.17 7.86
CA ASN A 60 16.07 2.39 9.27
C ASN A 60 15.94 3.85 9.73
N GLN A 61 14.99 4.58 9.15
CA GLN A 61 14.67 5.97 9.50
C GLN A 61 13.21 6.08 9.96
N ILE A 62 12.94 7.05 10.83
CA ILE A 62 11.57 7.42 11.22
C ILE A 62 11.13 8.58 10.32
N HIS A 63 10.12 8.32 9.49
CA HIS A 63 9.52 9.34 8.63
C HIS A 63 8.26 9.90 9.30
N ASN A 64 8.29 11.18 9.69
CA ASN A 64 7.17 11.83 10.39
C ASN A 64 6.13 12.48 9.45
N ASN A 65 6.48 12.71 8.18
CA ASN A 65 5.58 13.32 7.20
C ASN A 65 5.19 12.33 6.10
N SER A 66 4.16 11.53 6.37
CA SER A 66 3.81 10.35 5.57
C SER A 66 3.31 10.70 4.16
N TYR A 67 2.71 11.88 3.97
CA TYR A 67 2.03 12.24 2.72
C TYR A 67 2.98 12.57 1.57
N GLU A 68 4.19 13.04 1.86
CA GLU A 68 5.22 13.35 0.85
C GLU A 68 5.79 12.09 0.19
N HIS A 69 5.61 10.95 0.85
CA HIS A 69 6.11 9.65 0.41
C HIS A 69 5.04 8.83 -0.32
N LEU A 70 3.80 9.30 -0.40
CA LEU A 70 2.72 8.57 -1.05
C LEU A 70 2.81 8.68 -2.57
N ILE A 71 2.69 7.52 -3.22
CA ILE A 71 2.45 7.44 -4.66
C ILE A 71 0.94 7.29 -4.85
N TYR A 72 0.32 8.31 -5.43
CA TYR A 72 -1.08 8.26 -5.83
C TYR A 72 -1.20 7.58 -7.20
N ASP A 73 -2.27 6.83 -7.39
CA ASP A 73 -2.70 6.48 -8.75
C ASP A 73 -3.28 7.74 -9.40
N SER A 74 -2.69 8.15 -10.51
CA SER A 74 -3.14 9.29 -11.31
C SER A 74 -4.38 8.97 -12.16
N GLU A 75 -5.13 7.91 -11.82
CA GLU A 75 -6.32 7.46 -12.55
C GLU A 75 -7.62 7.60 -11.73
N GLU A 76 -7.60 8.31 -10.60
CA GLU A 76 -8.82 8.79 -9.94
C GLU A 76 -9.02 10.28 -10.26
N ASP A 77 -9.61 10.55 -11.43
CA ASP A 77 -10.32 11.80 -11.79
C ASP A 77 -11.83 11.62 -11.58
#